data_AF-A0A914DI50-F1
#
_entry.id   AF-A0A914DI50-F1
#
_cell.length_a   1.000
_cell.length_b   1.000
_cell.length_c   1.000
_cell.angle_alpha   90.00
_cell.angle_beta   90.00
_cell.angle_gamma   90.00
#
_symmetry.space_group_name_H-M   'P 1'
#
loop_
_entity.id
_entity.type
_entity.pdbx_description
1 polymer ?
#
loop_
_entity_poly.entity_id
_entity_poly.type
_entity_poly.pdbx_seq_one_letter_code
_entity_poly.pdbx_strand_id
1 'polypeptide(L)'
;MKLPYTTMRDTIRRYRETGNYNDRPRSGRPRTARTPAKIRKIKGRIQRNPNSRRNSTRQMAKGVRIGRSSVQRILHDDLGMKARKMPHQSIEALKKSLVKAWNAIPQEVIDRAVDDFPKRLMKCIDAQVGHFENK
;
A
#
# COMPACT_ATOMS: atom_id res chain seq x y z
N MET A 1 12.54 41.34 24.33
CA MET A 1 11.15 40.88 24.12
C MET A 1 10.48 40.75 25.48
N LYS A 2 9.48 41.57 25.82
CA LYS A 2 8.78 41.47 27.11
C LYS A 2 7.60 40.52 26.96
N LEU A 3 7.64 39.38 27.65
CA LEU A 3 6.51 38.45 27.71
C LEU A 3 5.52 38.93 28.79
N PRO A 4 4.20 38.88 28.53
CA PRO A 4 3.18 39.17 29.54
C PRO A 4 3.34 38.26 30.77
N TYR A 5 3.01 38.78 31.96
CA TYR A 5 3.13 38.06 33.23
C TYR A 5 2.33 36.74 33.24
N THR A 6 1.16 36.72 32.58
CA THR A 6 0.34 35.51 32.40
C THR A 6 1.10 34.43 31.65
N THR A 7 1.81 34.79 30.59
CA THR A 7 2.62 33.86 29.79
C THR A 7 3.77 33.28 30.61
N MET A 8 4.47 34.11 31.40
CA MET A 8 5.54 33.65 32.30
C MET A 8 5.01 32.73 33.41
N ARG A 9 3.87 33.08 34.02
CA ARG A 9 3.22 32.24 35.05
C ARG A 9 2.82 30.87 34.47
N ASP A 10 2.25 30.85 33.26
CA ASP A 10 1.82 29.61 32.60
C ASP A 10 3.00 28.76 32.11
N THR A 11 4.11 29.34 31.67
CA THR A 11 5.33 28.58 31.34
C THR A 11 6.01 28.03 32.58
N ILE A 12 6.12 28.80 33.67
CA ILE A 12 6.67 28.30 34.95
C ILE A 12 5.80 27.16 35.51
N ARG A 13 4.47 27.30 35.49
CA ARG A 13 3.55 26.22 35.89
C ARG A 13 3.75 24.97 35.05
N ARG A 14 3.78 25.11 33.71
CA ARG A 14 4.03 23.99 32.79
C ARG A 14 5.38 23.31 33.05
N TYR A 15 6.44 24.08 33.29
CA TYR A 15 7.77 23.54 33.58
C TYR A 15 7.79 22.73 34.88
N ARG A 16 7.14 23.23 35.95
CA ARG A 16 7.00 22.50 37.22
C ARG A 16 6.20 21.20 37.09
N GLU A 17 5.17 21.18 36.26
CA GLU A 17 4.33 19.98 36.04
C GLU A 17 4.98 18.93 35.13
N THR A 18 5.71 19.36 34.10
CA THR A 18 6.15 18.47 33.00
C THR A 18 7.66 18.23 32.99
N GLY A 19 8.44 18.99 33.77
CA GLY A 19 9.92 18.94 33.79
C GLY A 19 10.58 19.39 32.48
N ASN A 20 9.83 20.02 31.59
CA ASN A 20 10.21 20.31 30.21
C ASN A 20 9.67 21.69 29.79
N TYR A 21 10.43 22.42 28.97
CA TYR A 21 10.10 23.74 28.42
C TYR A 21 9.42 23.68 27.04
N ASN A 22 9.36 22.50 26.40
CA ASN A 22 8.71 22.32 25.10
C ASN A 22 7.19 22.48 25.20
N ASP A 23 6.57 22.91 24.09
CA ASP A 23 5.13 22.96 23.97
C ASP A 23 4.50 21.57 24.13
N ARG A 24 3.32 21.54 24.76
CA ARG A 24 2.55 20.31 24.90
C ARG A 24 2.12 19.82 23.51
N PRO A 25 2.17 18.50 23.25
CA PRO A 25 1.63 17.95 22.02
C PRO A 25 0.15 18.35 21.91
N ARG A 26 -0.20 18.99 20.78
CA ARG A 26 -1.58 19.38 20.52
C ARG A 26 -2.42 18.11 20.36
N SER A 27 -3.57 18.04 21.04
CA SER A 27 -4.46 16.86 21.00
C SER A 27 -5.05 16.57 19.62
N GLY A 28 -5.10 17.58 18.73
CA GLY A 28 -5.64 17.45 17.39
C GLY A 28 -7.12 17.06 17.36
N ARG A 29 -7.68 16.85 16.16
CA ARG A 29 -9.05 16.36 16.02
C ARG A 29 -9.10 14.84 16.26
N PRO A 30 -10.01 14.33 17.09
CA PRO A 30 -10.15 12.89 17.30
C PRO A 30 -10.52 12.17 16.00
N ARG A 31 -9.90 11.01 15.78
CA ARG A 31 -10.16 10.18 14.58
C ARG A 31 -11.51 9.48 14.72
N THR A 32 -12.40 9.65 13.74
CA THR A 32 -13.77 9.09 13.78
C THR A 32 -13.91 7.73 13.08
N ALA A 33 -13.13 7.49 12.03
CA ALA A 33 -13.21 6.28 11.22
C ALA A 33 -12.14 5.23 11.54
N ARG A 34 -10.92 5.65 11.90
CA ARG A 34 -9.76 4.79 12.22
C ARG A 34 -9.61 4.62 13.74
N THR A 35 -10.71 4.32 14.44
CA THR A 35 -10.66 4.05 15.88
C THR A 35 -10.16 2.63 16.15
N PRO A 36 -9.53 2.35 17.31
CA PRO A 36 -9.06 1.01 17.66
C PRO A 36 -10.17 -0.05 17.58
N ALA A 37 -11.40 0.29 17.98
CA ALA A 37 -12.55 -0.60 17.88
C ALA A 37 -12.87 -0.99 16.42
N LYS A 38 -12.85 -0.03 15.49
CA LYS A 38 -13.10 -0.28 14.07
C LYS A 38 -11.97 -1.09 13.43
N ILE A 39 -10.73 -0.81 13.78
CA ILE A 39 -9.54 -1.57 13.33
C ILE A 39 -9.65 -3.04 13.80
N ARG A 40 -9.92 -3.28 15.08
CA ARG A 40 -10.13 -4.63 15.62
C ARG A 40 -11.27 -5.37 14.93
N LYS A 41 -12.40 -4.69 14.66
CA LYS A 41 -13.55 -5.28 13.96
C LYS A 41 -13.19 -5.72 12.53
N ILE A 42 -12.46 -4.89 11.79
CA ILE A 42 -12.02 -5.22 10.43
C ILE A 42 -11.00 -6.37 10.47
N LYS A 43 -9.99 -6.29 11.35
CA LYS A 43 -8.97 -7.34 11.52
C LYS A 43 -9.60 -8.70 11.84
N GLY A 44 -10.48 -8.76 12.83
CA GLY A 44 -11.17 -9.99 13.23
C GLY A 44 -12.15 -10.51 12.16
N ARG A 45 -12.71 -9.64 11.31
CA ARG A 45 -13.51 -10.09 10.16
C ARG A 45 -12.66 -10.81 9.12
N ILE A 46 -11.47 -10.28 8.81
CA ILE A 46 -10.56 -10.87 7.84
C ILE A 46 -10.01 -12.20 8.36
N GLN A 47 -9.55 -12.22 9.62
CA GLN A 47 -8.99 -13.42 10.25
C GLN A 47 -9.97 -14.59 10.28
N ARG A 48 -11.26 -14.33 10.49
CA ARG A 48 -12.29 -15.39 10.48
C ARG A 48 -12.52 -16.02 9.12
N ASN A 49 -12.36 -15.27 8.02
CA ASN A 49 -12.76 -15.72 6.68
C ASN A 49 -11.85 -15.10 5.59
N PRO A 50 -10.55 -15.41 5.53
CA PRO A 50 -9.55 -14.62 4.81
C PRO A 50 -9.87 -14.37 3.33
N ASN A 51 -10.37 -15.38 2.62
CA ASN A 51 -10.58 -15.33 1.16
C ASN A 51 -12.03 -15.04 0.73
N SER A 52 -12.90 -14.61 1.66
CA SER A 52 -14.32 -14.38 1.35
C SER A 52 -14.55 -13.09 0.55
N ARG A 53 -15.46 -13.13 -0.44
CA ARG A 53 -16.00 -11.95 -1.13
C ARG A 53 -16.55 -10.89 -0.16
N ARG A 54 -16.99 -11.31 1.03
CA ARG A 54 -17.46 -10.41 2.11
C ARG A 54 -16.35 -9.54 2.69
N ASN A 55 -15.07 -9.82 2.42
CA ASN A 55 -13.92 -9.00 2.83
C ASN A 55 -13.51 -7.97 1.79
N SER A 56 -14.27 -7.79 0.71
CA SER A 56 -14.09 -6.63 -0.17
C SER A 56 -14.25 -5.33 0.61
N THR A 57 -13.44 -4.30 0.28
CA THR A 57 -13.48 -2.97 0.91
C THR A 57 -14.88 -2.37 0.94
N ARG A 58 -15.67 -2.55 -0.13
CA ARG A 58 -17.06 -2.11 -0.22
C ARG A 58 -17.97 -2.84 0.79
N GLN A 59 -17.80 -4.15 0.94
CA GLN A 59 -18.63 -4.96 1.86
C GLN A 59 -18.26 -4.71 3.33
N MET A 60 -16.98 -4.47 3.60
CA MET A 60 -16.50 -4.08 4.93
C MET A 60 -17.01 -2.69 5.32
N ALA A 61 -16.98 -1.72 4.38
CA ALA A 61 -17.50 -0.38 4.60
C ALA A 61 -18.97 -0.38 5.05
N LYS A 62 -19.83 -1.15 4.35
CA LYS A 62 -21.24 -1.33 4.72
C LYS A 62 -21.39 -1.93 6.13
N GLY A 63 -20.63 -2.99 6.44
CA GLY A 63 -20.75 -3.67 7.74
C GLY A 63 -20.17 -2.91 8.94
N VAL A 64 -19.21 -2.01 8.72
CA VAL A 64 -18.56 -1.21 9.77
C VAL A 64 -19.11 0.22 9.82
N ARG A 65 -19.97 0.61 8.86
CA ARG A 65 -20.56 1.95 8.71
C ARG A 65 -19.49 3.05 8.67
N ILE A 66 -18.50 2.87 7.80
CA ILE A 66 -17.47 3.88 7.50
C ILE A 66 -17.25 4.00 5.99
N GLY A 67 -16.69 5.12 5.56
CA GLY A 67 -16.36 5.32 4.15
C GLY A 67 -15.37 4.27 3.62
N ARG A 68 -15.53 3.88 2.35
CA ARG A 68 -14.64 2.93 1.66
C ARG A 68 -13.18 3.33 1.78
N SER A 69 -12.86 4.61 1.58
CA SER A 69 -11.49 5.13 1.66
C SER A 69 -10.90 4.99 3.07
N SER A 70 -11.72 5.09 4.11
CA SER A 70 -11.28 4.82 5.48
C SER A 70 -10.97 3.35 5.69
N VAL A 71 -11.78 2.43 5.17
CA VAL A 71 -11.47 0.99 5.19
C VAL A 71 -10.15 0.72 4.49
N GLN A 72 -9.94 1.29 3.30
CA GLN A 72 -8.70 1.12 2.55
C GLN A 72 -7.49 1.59 3.34
N ARG A 73 -7.55 2.76 3.98
CA ARG A 73 -6.49 3.25 4.87
C ARG A 73 -6.26 2.33 6.08
N ILE A 74 -7.31 1.75 6.66
CA ILE A 74 -7.16 0.78 7.75
C ILE A 74 -6.40 -0.45 7.27
N LEU A 75 -6.74 -0.97 6.09
CA LEU A 75 -6.04 -2.13 5.52
C LEU A 75 -4.56 -1.82 5.26
N HIS A 76 -4.27 -0.73 4.58
CA HIS A 76 -2.91 -0.39 4.16
C HIS A 76 -2.04 0.13 5.31
N ASP A 77 -2.51 1.16 6.02
CA ASP A 77 -1.69 1.91 6.97
C ASP A 77 -1.70 1.27 8.37
N ASP A 78 -2.86 0.79 8.83
CA ASP A 78 -3.00 0.26 10.20
C ASP A 78 -2.75 -1.24 10.29
N LEU A 79 -3.05 -1.99 9.23
CA LEU A 79 -2.93 -3.46 9.20
C LEU A 79 -1.82 -3.97 8.26
N GLY A 80 -1.13 -3.09 7.53
CA GLY A 80 -0.03 -3.46 6.63
C GLY A 80 -0.44 -4.35 5.45
N MET A 81 -1.73 -4.48 5.16
CA MET A 81 -2.24 -5.32 4.08
C MET A 81 -2.08 -4.59 2.75
N LYS A 82 -1.19 -5.09 1.89
CA LYS A 82 -1.01 -4.61 0.53
C LYS A 82 -1.90 -5.40 -0.42
N ALA A 83 -2.60 -4.70 -1.32
CA ALA A 83 -3.38 -5.33 -2.37
C ALA A 83 -2.47 -6.13 -3.31
N ARG A 84 -2.67 -7.45 -3.38
CA ARG A 84 -2.05 -8.31 -4.40
C ARG A 84 -3.06 -8.51 -5.52
N LYS A 85 -2.68 -8.15 -6.75
CA LYS A 85 -3.58 -8.13 -7.93
C LYS A 85 -4.16 -9.51 -8.27
N MET A 86 -3.44 -10.60 -7.97
CA MET A 86 -3.93 -11.98 -8.06
C MET A 86 -3.33 -12.84 -6.95
N PRO A 87 -4.13 -13.35 -5.99
CA PRO A 87 -3.66 -14.37 -5.06
C PRO A 87 -3.73 -15.76 -5.72
N HIS A 88 -2.58 -16.40 -5.91
CA HIS A 88 -2.56 -17.85 -6.14
C HIS A 88 -2.72 -18.56 -4.79
N GLN A 89 -3.53 -19.62 -4.75
CA GLN A 89 -3.86 -20.33 -3.49
C GLN A 89 -2.65 -21.07 -2.89
N SER A 90 -1.64 -21.38 -3.71
CA SER A 90 -0.37 -22.00 -3.29
C SER A 90 0.76 -21.69 -4.29
N ILE A 91 2.01 -21.95 -3.91
CA ILE A 91 3.17 -21.87 -4.81
C ILE A 91 3.00 -22.83 -6.00
N GLU A 92 2.44 -24.01 -5.76
CA GLU A 92 2.17 -25.00 -6.80
C GLU A 92 1.15 -24.49 -7.82
N ALA A 93 0.08 -23.83 -7.34
CA ALA A 93 -0.91 -23.21 -8.22
C ALA A 93 -0.30 -22.09 -9.08
N LEU A 94 0.65 -21.33 -8.53
CA LEU A 94 1.42 -20.33 -9.28
C LEU A 94 2.30 -21.00 -10.35
N LYS A 95 3.11 -22.00 -9.98
CA LYS A 95 3.97 -22.74 -10.92
C LYS A 95 3.14 -23.32 -12.07
N LYS A 96 2.02 -23.97 -11.75
CA LYS A 96 1.10 -24.55 -12.74
C LYS A 96 0.54 -23.49 -13.69
N SER A 97 0.16 -22.32 -13.18
CA SER A 97 -0.33 -21.21 -14.00
C SER A 97 0.74 -20.68 -14.95
N LEU A 98 1.99 -20.58 -14.49
CA LEU A 98 3.11 -20.10 -15.32
C LEU A 98 3.45 -21.11 -16.42
N VAL A 99 3.51 -22.41 -16.10
CA VAL A 99 3.72 -23.47 -17.09
C VAL A 99 2.61 -23.48 -18.14
N LYS A 100 1.35 -23.33 -17.72
CA LYS A 100 0.22 -23.22 -18.66
C LYS A 100 0.35 -22.00 -19.57
N ALA A 101 0.74 -20.85 -19.03
CA ALA A 101 0.95 -19.65 -19.81
C ALA A 101 2.10 -19.81 -20.80
N TRP A 102 3.22 -20.42 -20.38
CA TRP A 102 4.37 -20.73 -21.21
C TRP A 102 3.98 -21.63 -22.39
N ASN A 103 3.29 -22.74 -22.12
CA ASN A 103 2.86 -23.69 -23.16
C ASN A 103 1.80 -23.12 -24.12
N ALA A 104 1.14 -22.02 -23.74
CA ALA A 104 0.16 -21.35 -24.60
C ALA A 104 0.81 -20.33 -25.56
N ILE A 105 2.11 -20.06 -25.43
CA ILE A 105 2.85 -19.20 -26.35
C ILE A 105 3.12 -20.02 -27.63
N PRO A 106 2.62 -19.61 -28.81
CA PRO A 106 2.92 -20.30 -30.06
C PRO A 106 4.42 -20.24 -30.37
N GLN A 107 4.99 -21.34 -30.85
CA GLN A 107 6.41 -21.43 -31.20
C GLN A 107 6.83 -20.33 -32.18
N GLU A 108 5.95 -19.98 -33.14
CA GLU A 108 6.16 -18.90 -34.11
C GLU A 108 6.48 -17.53 -33.45
N VAL A 109 5.90 -17.26 -32.28
CA VAL A 109 6.18 -16.01 -31.54
C VAL A 109 7.60 -16.04 -30.96
N ILE A 110 8.04 -17.20 -30.50
CA ILE A 110 9.39 -17.41 -29.98
C ILE A 110 10.39 -17.28 -31.12
N ASP A 111 10.12 -17.93 -32.25
CA ASP A 111 10.99 -17.90 -33.43
C ASP A 111 11.13 -16.47 -33.96
N ARG A 112 10.02 -15.73 -34.09
CA ARG A 112 10.05 -14.30 -34.46
C ARG A 112 10.88 -13.46 -33.50
N ALA A 113 10.78 -13.72 -32.19
CA ALA A 113 11.56 -12.98 -31.19
C ALA A 113 13.06 -13.30 -31.28
N VAL A 114 13.41 -14.55 -31.59
CA VAL A 114 14.80 -14.98 -31.81
C VAL A 114 15.36 -14.36 -33.10
N ASP A 115 14.59 -14.37 -34.18
CA ASP A 115 14.99 -13.80 -35.48
C ASP A 115 15.14 -12.28 -35.46
N ASP A 116 14.36 -11.59 -34.62
CA ASP A 116 14.44 -10.13 -34.46
C ASP A 116 15.63 -9.69 -33.60
N PHE A 117 16.14 -10.57 -32.74
CA PHE A 117 17.21 -10.25 -31.80
C PHE A 117 18.52 -9.78 -32.48
N PRO A 118 19.06 -10.48 -33.51
CA PRO A 118 20.24 -9.99 -34.23
C PRO A 118 20.02 -8.63 -34.90
N LYS A 119 18.83 -8.38 -35.44
CA LYS A 119 18.48 -7.12 -36.11
C LYS A 119 18.46 -5.97 -35.11
N ARG A 120 17.87 -6.19 -33.93
CA ARG A 120 17.88 -5.22 -32.83
C ARG A 120 19.29 -4.99 -32.29
N LEU A 121 20.09 -6.05 -32.15
CA LEU A 121 21.48 -5.93 -31.70
C LEU A 121 22.32 -5.10 -32.69
N MET A 122 22.14 -5.30 -34.00
CA MET A 122 22.82 -4.49 -35.01
C MET A 122 22.44 -3.01 -34.86
N LYS A 123 21.15 -2.71 -34.72
CA LYS A 123 20.67 -1.33 -34.46
C LYS A 123 21.22 -0.73 -33.16
N CYS A 124 21.38 -1.53 -32.09
CA CYS A 124 22.04 -1.07 -30.85
C CYS A 124 23.49 -0.63 -31.10
N ILE A 125 24.23 -1.41 -31.89
CA ILE A 125 25.64 -1.16 -32.21
C ILE A 125 25.76 0.11 -33.05
N ASP A 126 24.92 0.24 -34.08
CA ASP A 126 24.87 1.43 -34.94
C ASP A 126 24.49 2.69 -34.15
N ALA A 127 23.66 2.55 -33.14
CA ALA A 127 23.26 3.63 -32.25
C ALA A 127 24.27 3.93 -31.13
N GLN A 128 25.43 3.25 -31.07
CA GLN A 128 26.41 3.35 -29.98
C GLN A 128 25.75 3.26 -28.59
N VAL A 129 24.86 2.28 -28.39
CA VAL A 129 24.10 2.06 -27.14
C VAL A 129 23.00 3.12 -26.87
N GLY A 130 22.64 3.94 -27.85
CA GLY A 130 21.47 4.86 -27.79
C GLY A 130 20.11 4.17 -27.97
N HIS A 131 18.99 4.89 -27.78
CA HIS A 131 17.63 4.38 -27.97
C HIS A 131 17.26 4.28 -29.47
N PHE A 132 16.79 3.10 -29.92
CA PHE A 132 16.65 2.77 -31.36
C PHE A 132 15.28 2.17 -31.75
N GLU A 133 14.29 2.16 -30.85
CA GLU A 133 12.97 1.54 -31.12
C GLU A 133 12.02 2.41 -31.98
N ASN A 134 12.35 3.69 -32.24
CA ASN A 134 11.52 4.64 -33.00
C ASN A 134 12.34 5.57 -33.93
N LYS A 135 13.12 5.02 -34.87
CA LYS A 135 13.72 5.79 -35.97
C LYS A 135 13.33 5.17 -37.31
#